data_AF-A0A5D9CTL1-F1
#
_entry.id   AF-A0A5D9CTL1-F1
#
_cell.length_a   1.000
_cell.length_b   1.000
_cell.length_c   1.000
_cell.angle_alpha   90.00
_cell.angle_beta   90.00
_cell.angle_gamma   90.00
#
_symmetry.space_group_name_H-M   'P 1'
#
loop_
_entity.id
_entity.type
_entity.pdbx_description
1 polymer ?
#
loop_
_entity_poly.entity_id
_entity_poly.type
_entity_poly.pdbx_seq_one_letter_code
_entity_poly.pdbx_strand_id
1 'polypeptide(L)'
;MRSGVLIFGLIVALIPTLADAHNCKCRNRGAMFELGQTSCLKVDGGSYLARCEMKLNVSSWTKIEDGCPVTQRVQSMSPSSYQ
;
A
#
# COMPACT_ATOMS: atom_id res chain seq x y z
N MET A 1 37.96 34.34 -24.48
CA MET A 1 37.38 33.84 -23.20
C MET A 1 35.89 33.58 -23.38
N ARG A 2 35.52 32.57 -24.19
CA ARG A 2 34.11 32.23 -24.50
C ARG A 2 33.86 30.72 -24.55
N SER A 3 34.94 29.92 -24.60
CA SER A 3 34.88 28.47 -24.85
C SER A 3 34.70 27.61 -23.60
N GLY A 4 34.71 28.19 -22.38
CA GLY A 4 34.66 27.44 -21.12
C GLY A 4 33.26 27.02 -20.66
N VAL A 5 32.19 27.59 -21.24
CA VAL A 5 30.81 27.35 -20.79
C VAL A 5 30.20 26.08 -21.41
N LEU A 6 30.68 25.66 -22.58
CA LEU A 6 30.06 24.56 -23.34
C LEU A 6 30.39 23.17 -22.79
N ILE A 7 31.44 23.03 -21.99
CA ILE A 7 31.90 21.71 -21.51
C ILE A 7 31.17 21.30 -20.22
N PHE A 8 30.77 22.24 -19.36
CA PHE A 8 30.10 21.93 -18.09
C PHE A 8 28.60 21.56 -18.23
N GLY A 9 27.94 21.95 -19.33
CA GLY A 9 26.52 21.67 -19.54
C GLY A 9 26.21 20.24 -20.01
N LEU A 10 27.19 19.53 -20.59
CA LEU A 10 26.96 18.24 -21.25
C LEU A 10 26.90 17.04 -20.29
N ILE A 11 27.40 17.17 -19.06
CA ILE A 11 27.51 16.02 -18.13
C ILE A 11 26.21 15.75 -17.36
N VAL A 12 25.25 16.70 -17.34
CA VAL A 12 24.00 16.57 -16.56
C VAL A 12 22.95 15.67 -17.23
N ALA A 13 23.10 15.33 -18.51
CA ALA A 13 22.06 14.63 -19.28
C ALA A 13 21.99 13.10 -19.06
N LEU A 14 22.92 12.51 -18.29
CA LEU A 14 23.00 11.05 -18.10
C LEU A 14 22.50 10.57 -16.73
N ILE A 15 21.95 11.45 -15.89
CA ILE A 15 21.32 11.01 -14.65
C ILE A 15 19.96 10.42 -15.03
N PRO A 16 19.74 9.09 -14.92
CA PRO A 16 18.39 8.57 -14.99
C PRO A 16 17.61 9.23 -13.86
N THR A 17 16.60 10.03 -14.20
CA THR A 17 15.58 10.37 -13.22
C THR A 17 15.02 9.01 -12.78
N LEU A 18 15.32 8.60 -11.54
CA LEU A 18 14.66 7.47 -10.93
C LEU A 18 13.19 7.90 -10.86
N ALA A 19 12.44 7.61 -11.92
CA ALA A 19 11.01 7.84 -11.95
C ALA A 19 10.51 7.08 -10.73
N ASP A 20 9.94 7.84 -9.79
CA ASP A 20 9.57 7.35 -8.48
C ASP A 20 8.54 6.23 -8.66
N ALA A 21 9.02 4.99 -8.75
CA ALA A 21 8.21 3.80 -8.58
C ALA A 21 7.77 3.65 -7.10
N HIS A 22 7.98 4.66 -6.25
CA HIS A 22 7.97 4.57 -4.80
C HIS A 22 6.60 4.83 -4.17
N ASN A 23 5.50 4.72 -4.92
CA ASN A 23 4.17 4.77 -4.30
C ASN A 23 3.17 3.76 -4.87
N CYS A 24 3.65 2.56 -5.25
CA CYS A 24 2.77 1.45 -5.61
C CYS A 24 2.09 0.88 -4.35
N LYS A 25 1.01 1.54 -3.94
CA LYS A 25 0.18 1.16 -2.78
C LYS A 25 -1.21 0.77 -3.24
N CYS A 26 -1.79 -0.20 -2.55
CA CYS A 26 -3.18 -0.56 -2.75
C CYS A 26 -4.07 0.32 -1.86
N ARG A 27 -5.23 0.72 -2.37
CA ARG A 27 -6.20 1.52 -1.63
C ARG A 27 -7.38 0.67 -1.17
N ASN A 28 -7.75 0.79 0.10
CA ASN A 28 -8.99 0.24 0.63
C ASN A 28 -9.67 1.30 1.52
N ARG A 29 -10.90 1.69 1.18
CA ARG A 29 -11.72 2.66 1.95
C ARG A 29 -10.99 3.93 2.39
N GLY A 30 -10.11 4.46 1.54
CA GLY A 30 -9.36 5.69 1.82
C GLY A 30 -7.99 5.47 2.46
N ALA A 31 -7.73 4.29 3.03
CA ALA A 31 -6.42 3.92 3.54
C ALA A 31 -5.54 3.34 2.43
N MET A 32 -4.25 3.63 2.51
CA MET A 32 -3.21 3.11 1.61
C MET A 32 -2.46 1.99 2.30
N PHE A 33 -2.15 0.95 1.54
CA PHE A 33 -1.47 -0.26 1.99
C PHE A 33 -0.26 -0.52 1.11
N GLU A 34 0.90 -0.74 1.74
CA GLU A 34 2.12 -1.16 1.07
C GLU A 34 1.98 -2.56 0.45
N LEU A 35 2.85 -2.86 -0.52
CA LEU A 35 3.00 -4.21 -1.04
C LEU A 35 3.27 -5.21 0.11
N GLY A 36 2.62 -6.36 0.05
CA GLY A 36 2.68 -7.41 1.07
C GLY A 36 1.67 -7.26 2.22
N GLN A 37 1.16 -6.06 2.47
CA GLN A 37 0.15 -5.84 3.51
C GLN A 37 -1.20 -6.47 3.13
N THR A 38 -1.95 -6.87 4.15
CA THR A 38 -3.27 -7.47 3.99
C THR A 38 -4.37 -6.53 4.44
N SER A 39 -5.53 -6.64 3.80
CA SER A 39 -6.72 -5.87 4.16
C SER A 39 -7.97 -6.67 3.87
N CYS A 40 -9.00 -6.50 4.70
CA CYS A 40 -10.33 -7.03 4.44
C CYS A 40 -11.01 -6.13 3.40
N LEU A 41 -11.28 -6.68 2.22
CA LEU A 41 -12.02 -5.98 1.17
C LEU A 41 -13.49 -6.34 1.24
N LYS A 42 -14.35 -5.36 0.98
CA LYS A 42 -15.79 -5.55 0.91
C LYS A 42 -16.31 -5.01 -0.41
N VAL A 43 -16.76 -5.92 -1.27
CA VAL A 43 -17.11 -5.71 -2.68
C VAL A 43 -18.44 -6.44 -2.92
N ASP A 44 -19.41 -5.78 -3.55
CA ASP A 44 -20.73 -6.36 -3.87
C ASP A 44 -21.42 -7.09 -2.71
N GLY A 45 -21.33 -6.52 -1.50
CA GLY A 45 -21.94 -7.08 -0.29
C GLY A 45 -21.13 -8.20 0.38
N GLY A 46 -20.25 -8.88 -0.35
CA GLY A 46 -19.32 -9.88 0.16
C GLY A 46 -18.07 -9.29 0.80
N SER A 47 -17.32 -10.12 1.53
CA SER A 47 -16.01 -9.75 2.08
C SER A 47 -14.99 -10.87 1.92
N TYR A 48 -13.74 -10.50 1.63
CA TYR A 48 -12.63 -11.43 1.52
C TYR A 48 -11.32 -10.79 1.98
N LEU A 49 -10.40 -11.61 2.46
CA LEU A 49 -9.06 -11.18 2.81
C LEU A 49 -8.22 -11.09 1.54
N ALA A 50 -7.57 -9.95 1.35
CA ALA A 50 -6.68 -9.72 0.21
C ALA A 50 -5.31 -9.24 0.67
N ARG A 51 -4.29 -9.52 -0.14
CA ARG A 51 -2.94 -8.97 -0.02
C ARG A 51 -2.70 -7.97 -1.14
N CYS A 52 -2.05 -6.85 -0.81
CA CYS A 52 -1.57 -5.91 -1.81
C CYS A 52 -0.33 -6.49 -2.51
N GLU A 53 -0.39 -6.65 -3.83
CA GLU A 53 0.70 -7.22 -4.62
C GLU A 53 0.95 -6.41 -5.89
N MET A 54 2.11 -6.61 -6.50
CA MET A 54 2.39 -6.11 -7.84
C MET A 54 1.90 -7.15 -8.86
N LYS A 55 0.96 -6.78 -9.73
CA LYS A 55 0.49 -7.61 -10.86
C LYS A 55 0.59 -6.78 -12.14
N LEU A 56 1.23 -7.32 -13.18
CA LEU A 56 1.41 -6.62 -14.46
C LEU A 56 1.94 -5.18 -14.30
N ASN A 57 2.89 -5.00 -13.40
CA ASN A 57 3.54 -3.71 -13.10
C ASN A 57 2.60 -2.65 -12.48
N VAL A 58 1.44 -3.06 -11.95
CA VAL A 58 0.55 -2.21 -11.14
C VAL A 58 0.28 -2.84 -9.77
N SER A 59 0.08 -2.00 -8.75
CA SER A 59 -0.39 -2.46 -7.44
C SER A 59 -1.86 -2.91 -7.54
N SER A 60 -2.13 -4.15 -7.15
CA SER A 60 -3.45 -4.76 -7.20
C SER A 60 -3.72 -5.60 -5.96
N TRP A 61 -5.00 -5.80 -5.65
CA TRP A 61 -5.45 -6.66 -4.57
C TRP A 61 -5.57 -8.11 -5.04
N THR A 62 -4.85 -9.02 -4.40
CA THR A 62 -4.98 -10.47 -4.62
C THR A 62 -5.74 -11.10 -3.47
N LYS A 63 -6.85 -11.78 -3.75
CA LYS A 63 -7.60 -12.55 -2.75
C LYS A 63 -6.73 -13.71 -2.23
N ILE A 64 -6.67 -13.88 -0.92
CA ILE A 64 -5.91 -14.96 -0.25
C ILE A 64 -6.79 -15.86 0.62
N GLU A 65 -7.94 -15.39 1.08
CA GLU A 65 -8.89 -16.18 1.89
C GLU A 65 -10.33 -15.70 1.66
N ASP A 66 -11.29 -16.61 1.78
CA ASP A 66 -12.72 -16.29 1.82
C ASP A 66 -13.12 -15.75 3.20
N GLY A 67 -13.91 -14.67 3.24
CA GLY A 67 -14.23 -14.00 4.49
C GLY A 67 -13.06 -13.18 5.05
N CYS A 68 -13.26 -12.62 6.24
CA CYS A 68 -12.23 -11.84 6.93
C CYS A 68 -12.06 -12.36 8.36
N PRO A 69 -10.82 -12.32 8.91
CA PRO A 69 -10.57 -12.81 10.25
C PRO A 69 -11.32 -11.97 11.28
N VAL A 70 -11.98 -12.65 12.22
CA VAL A 70 -12.68 -12.03 13.35
C VAL A 70 -11.88 -12.27 14.62
N THR A 71 -11.66 -11.20 15.41
CA THR A 71 -11.14 -11.34 16.77
C THR A 71 -12.31 -11.29 17.74
N GLN A 72 -12.41 -12.29 18.62
CA GLN A 72 -13.42 -12.31 19.65
C GLN A 72 -12.92 -11.47 20.83
N ARG A 73 -13.47 -10.26 20.99
CA ARG A 73 -13.21 -9.44 22.17
C ARG A 73 -13.98 -10.04 23.35
N VAL A 74 -13.29 -10.81 24.20
CA VAL A 74 -13.82 -11.17 25.52
C VAL A 74 -13.85 -9.88 26.34
N GLN A 75 -15.03 -9.30 26.51
CA GLN A 75 -15.21 -8.23 27.48
C GLN A 75 -15.14 -8.89 28.86
N SER A 76 -14.02 -8.69 29.57
CA SER A 76 -13.93 -9.01 30.98
C SER A 76 -14.98 -8.19 31.71
N MET A 77 -16.10 -8.81 32.02
CA MET A 77 -17.15 -8.25 32.87
C MET A 77 -16.51 -7.94 34.23
N SER A 78 -16.16 -6.68 34.48
CA SER A 78 -15.70 -6.24 35.80
C SER A 78 -16.89 -6.29 36.76
N PRO A 79 -16.88 -7.12 37.82
CA PRO A 79 -17.99 -7.24 38.76
C PRO A 79 -17.99 -6.06 39.73
N SER A 80 -18.33 -4.86 39.25
CA SER A 80 -18.27 -3.62 40.06
C SER A 80 -19.56 -2.80 40.04
N SER A 81 -20.62 -3.25 39.37
CA SER A 81 -21.86 -2.46 39.24
C SER A 81 -23.06 -3.01 40.02
N TYR A 82 -22.85 -3.94 40.93
CA TYR A 82 -23.85 -4.24 41.97
C TYR A 82 -23.31 -3.71 43.31
N GLN A 83 -23.50 -2.42 43.52
CA GLN A 83 -23.44 -1.80 44.85
C GLN A 83 -24.56 -0.77 44.94
#